data_AF-A0A3D5YGM1-F1
#
_entry.id   AF-A0A3D5YGM1-F1
#
_cell.length_a   1.000
_cell.length_b   1.000
_cell.length_c   1.000
_cell.angle_alpha   90.00
_cell.angle_beta   90.00
_cell.angle_gamma   90.00
#
_symmetry.space_group_name_H-M   'P 1'
#
loop_
_entity.id
_entity.type
_entity.pdbx_description
1 polymer ?
#
loop_
_entity_poly.entity_id
_entity_poly.type
_entity_poly.pdbx_seq_one_letter_code
_entity_poly.pdbx_strand_id
1 'polypeptide(L)'
;MVLNKYGIDISQSDRKKYLGKSLADQIKMWKEEYNIQQDIILEDFAKEALTYQLEFMKNELHPDKDVQKLIAEAKEKGIKIAVGTSSHKERAITMLKLVGVFDKIDALATFEDVENAKPAPDIFLKAAELMNIQPENCLVIEDALNGIEAARAAHMKVIGKV
;
A
#
# COMPACT_ATOMS: atom_id res chain seq x y z
N MET A 1 -4.80 18.46 1.19
CA MET A 1 -4.96 17.29 2.08
C MET A 1 -6.29 17.43 2.79
N VAL A 2 -7.07 16.35 2.95
CA VAL A 2 -8.44 16.41 3.53
C VAL A 2 -8.46 17.11 4.89
N LEU A 3 -7.44 16.88 5.72
CA LEU A 3 -7.30 17.47 7.05
C LEU A 3 -7.22 19.01 7.07
N ASN A 4 -6.85 19.65 5.96
CA ASN A 4 -6.82 21.11 5.88
C ASN A 4 -8.23 21.71 6.10
N LYS A 5 -9.30 20.98 5.79
CA LYS A 5 -10.69 21.41 6.05
C LYS A 5 -11.01 21.52 7.54
N TYR A 6 -10.24 20.84 8.37
CA TYR A 6 -10.33 20.87 9.83
C TYR A 6 -9.29 21.83 10.44
N GLY A 7 -8.60 22.64 9.62
CA GLY A 7 -7.57 23.58 10.07
C GLY A 7 -6.25 22.92 10.44
N ILE A 8 -6.04 21.66 10.04
CA ILE A 8 -4.86 20.87 10.42
C ILE A 8 -3.91 20.79 9.24
N ASP A 9 -2.69 21.26 9.46
CA ASP A 9 -1.56 21.06 8.55
C ASP A 9 -0.59 20.03 9.15
N ILE A 10 -0.55 18.83 8.57
CA ILE A 10 0.32 17.74 9.01
C ILE A 10 1.64 17.80 8.23
N SER A 11 2.74 18.01 8.96
CA SER A 11 4.08 17.95 8.40
C SER A 11 4.44 16.54 7.89
N GLN A 12 5.37 16.42 6.95
CA GLN A 12 5.86 15.12 6.47
C GLN A 12 6.46 14.27 7.62
N SER A 13 7.10 14.90 8.61
CA SER A 13 7.62 14.21 9.80
C SER A 13 6.53 13.60 10.66
N ASP A 14 5.37 14.25 10.77
CA ASP A 14 4.24 13.76 11.56
C ASP A 14 3.55 12.57 10.88
N ARG A 15 3.60 12.48 9.54
CA ARG A 15 2.99 11.37 8.80
C ARG A 15 3.53 10.00 9.22
N LYS A 16 4.80 9.92 9.62
CA LYS A 16 5.41 8.67 10.10
C LYS A 16 4.69 8.09 11.32
N LYS A 17 4.08 8.92 12.18
CA LYS A 17 3.31 8.49 13.36
C LYS A 17 2.09 7.65 12.99
N TYR A 18 1.54 7.87 11.79
CA TYR A 18 0.30 7.28 11.32
C TYR A 18 0.52 6.10 10.36
N LEU A 19 1.76 5.84 9.94
CA LEU A 19 2.08 4.74 9.02
C LEU A 19 1.69 3.39 9.64
N GLY A 20 1.05 2.55 8.83
CA GLY A 20 0.61 1.21 9.24
C GLY A 20 -0.62 1.17 10.16
N LYS A 21 -1.28 2.31 10.44
CA LYS A 21 -2.54 2.37 11.20
C LYS A 21 -3.75 2.38 10.27
N SER A 22 -4.87 1.83 10.73
CA SER A 22 -6.14 1.90 9.99
C SER A 22 -6.61 3.37 9.89
N LEU A 23 -7.43 3.70 8.88
CA LEU A 23 -7.98 5.05 8.76
C LEU A 23 -8.83 5.44 9.99
N ALA A 24 -9.56 4.48 10.56
CA ALA A 24 -10.34 4.71 11.78
C ALA A 24 -9.46 5.07 12.98
N ASP A 25 -8.34 4.35 13.16
CA ASP A 25 -7.36 4.68 14.21
C ASP A 25 -6.71 6.04 13.97
N GLN A 26 -6.35 6.34 12.71
CA GLN A 26 -5.78 7.64 12.34
C GLN A 26 -6.75 8.78 12.65
N ILE A 27 -8.04 8.64 12.30
CA ILE A 27 -9.07 9.63 12.61
C ILE A 27 -9.17 9.83 14.13
N LYS A 28 -9.19 8.76 14.92
CA LYS A 28 -9.22 8.85 16.38
C LYS A 28 -8.01 9.61 16.92
N MET A 29 -6.81 9.26 16.45
CA MET A 29 -5.57 9.94 16.83
C MET A 29 -5.60 11.42 16.48
N TRP A 30 -6.07 11.79 15.27
CA TRP A 30 -6.18 13.19 14.88
C TRP A 30 -7.21 13.96 15.73
N LYS A 31 -8.34 13.34 16.07
CA LYS A 31 -9.33 13.98 16.96
C LYS A 31 -8.73 14.28 18.34
N GLU A 32 -7.96 13.34 18.89
CA GLU A 32 -7.29 13.50 20.18
C GLU A 32 -6.15 14.52 20.12
N GLU A 33 -5.25 14.43 19.13
CA GLU A 33 -4.05 15.28 19.02
C GLU A 33 -4.38 16.74 18.66
N TYR A 34 -5.38 16.96 17.80
CA TYR A 34 -5.75 18.30 17.32
C TYR A 34 -7.06 18.81 17.91
N ASN A 35 -7.62 18.12 18.91
CA ASN A 35 -8.86 18.50 19.60
C ASN A 35 -10.04 18.76 18.65
N ILE A 36 -10.19 17.93 17.62
CA ILE A 36 -11.25 18.07 16.60
C ILE A 36 -12.60 17.71 17.23
N GLN A 37 -13.46 18.72 17.38
CA GLN A 37 -14.81 18.56 17.95
C GLN A 37 -15.84 18.11 16.90
N GLN A 38 -15.54 18.30 15.61
CA GLN A 38 -16.41 17.91 14.52
C GLN A 38 -16.57 16.38 14.45
N ASP A 39 -17.78 15.96 14.07
CA ASP A 39 -18.00 14.57 13.68
C ASP A 39 -17.33 14.30 12.33
N ILE A 40 -16.59 13.21 12.29
CA ILE A 40 -15.94 12.70 11.09
C ILE A 40 -16.60 11.37 10.78
N ILE A 41 -17.45 11.36 9.75
CA ILE A 41 -18.03 10.13 9.22
C ILE A 41 -16.94 9.42 8.42
N LEU A 42 -16.55 8.22 8.88
CA LEU A 42 -15.43 7.45 8.31
C LEU A 42 -15.58 7.25 6.79
N GLU A 43 -16.78 6.89 6.33
CA GLU A 43 -17.05 6.61 4.92
C GLU A 43 -16.90 7.84 4.03
N ASP A 44 -17.40 8.99 4.47
CA ASP A 44 -17.29 10.25 3.72
C ASP A 44 -15.84 10.74 3.69
N PHE A 45 -15.15 10.65 4.83
CA PHE A 45 -13.72 10.97 4.90
C PHE A 45 -12.89 10.06 4.00
N ALA A 46 -13.18 8.75 3.98
CA ALA A 46 -12.48 7.78 3.14
C ALA A 46 -12.66 8.08 1.65
N LYS A 47 -13.89 8.37 1.21
CA LYS A 47 -14.19 8.75 -0.18
C LYS A 47 -13.43 10.01 -0.58
N GLU A 48 -13.49 11.04 0.26
CA GLU A 48 -12.82 12.30 -0.03
C GLU A 48 -11.28 12.15 -0.04
N ALA A 49 -10.75 11.39 0.92
CA ALA A 49 -9.32 11.08 0.99
C ALA A 49 -8.85 10.32 -0.25
N LEU A 50 -9.64 9.37 -0.74
CA LEU A 50 -9.35 8.67 -1.98
C LEU A 50 -9.34 9.64 -3.18
N THR A 51 -10.35 10.51 -3.32
CA THR A 51 -10.37 11.53 -4.39
C THR A 51 -9.11 12.40 -4.38
N TYR A 52 -8.76 12.98 -3.23
CA TYR A 52 -7.54 13.79 -3.12
C TYR A 52 -6.27 12.99 -3.40
N GLN A 53 -6.18 11.74 -2.96
CA GLN A 53 -5.03 10.88 -3.24
C GLN A 53 -4.89 10.59 -4.73
N LEU A 54 -5.99 10.27 -5.42
CA LEU A 54 -5.97 9.99 -6.86
C LEU A 54 -5.60 11.24 -7.68
N GLU A 55 -6.11 12.43 -7.31
CA GLU A 55 -5.72 13.69 -7.95
C GLU A 55 -4.26 14.04 -7.69
N PHE A 56 -3.81 13.92 -6.44
CA PHE A 56 -2.41 14.13 -6.07
C PHE A 56 -1.48 13.20 -6.85
N MET A 57 -1.81 11.91 -6.94
CA MET A 57 -1.02 10.94 -7.69
C MET A 57 -0.91 11.30 -9.17
N LYS A 58 -1.97 11.80 -9.80
CA LYS A 58 -1.92 12.19 -11.23
C LYS A 58 -0.94 13.32 -11.50
N ASN A 59 -0.74 14.23 -10.54
CA ASN A 59 0.09 15.42 -10.71
C ASN A 59 1.52 15.24 -10.19
N GLU A 60 1.69 14.49 -9.10
CA GLU A 60 2.94 14.46 -8.33
C GLU A 60 3.63 13.09 -8.35
N LEU A 61 2.95 12.02 -8.78
CA LEU A 61 3.56 10.70 -8.80
C LEU A 61 4.52 10.57 -9.98
N HIS A 62 5.79 10.40 -9.67
CA HIS A 62 6.83 10.15 -10.64
C HIS A 62 7.28 8.68 -10.54
N PRO A 63 7.35 7.93 -11.65
CA PRO A 63 7.86 6.57 -11.64
C PRO A 63 9.33 6.54 -11.20
N ASP A 64 9.66 5.63 -10.29
CA ASP A 64 11.05 5.29 -10.02
C ASP A 64 11.61 4.46 -11.17
N LYS A 65 12.55 5.03 -11.92
CA LYS A 65 13.14 4.40 -13.12
C LYS A 65 13.91 3.13 -12.78
N ASP A 66 14.52 3.04 -11.60
CA ASP A 66 15.26 1.86 -11.18
C ASP A 66 14.30 0.72 -10.85
N VAL A 67 13.16 1.02 -10.24
CA VAL A 67 12.07 0.03 -10.01
C VAL A 67 11.48 -0.43 -11.35
N GLN A 68 11.21 0.48 -12.28
CA GLN A 68 10.71 0.11 -13.61
C GLN A 68 11.69 -0.81 -14.35
N LYS A 69 12.99 -0.50 -14.26
CA LYS A 69 14.06 -1.31 -14.85
C LYS A 69 14.15 -2.68 -14.20
N LEU A 70 14.11 -2.75 -12.86
CA LEU A 70 14.11 -4.01 -12.12
C LEU A 70 12.95 -4.93 -12.54
N ILE A 71 11.74 -4.36 -12.65
CA ILE A 71 10.55 -5.09 -13.12
C ILE A 71 10.76 -5.60 -14.55
N ALA A 72 11.29 -4.77 -15.45
CA ALA A 72 11.54 -5.19 -16.83
C ALA A 72 12.57 -6.33 -16.92
N GLU A 73 13.71 -6.20 -16.23
CA GLU A 73 14.76 -7.23 -16.20
C GLU A 73 14.28 -8.55 -15.57
N ALA A 74 13.42 -8.47 -14.55
CA ALA A 74 12.80 -9.66 -13.96
C ALA A 74 11.88 -10.37 -14.97
N LYS A 75 11.07 -9.62 -15.72
CA LYS A 75 10.19 -10.19 -16.76
C LYS A 75 10.98 -10.80 -17.92
N GLU A 76 12.07 -10.19 -18.35
CA GLU A 76 12.97 -10.75 -19.37
C GLU A 76 13.56 -12.10 -18.94
N LYS A 77 13.75 -12.31 -17.64
CA LYS A 77 14.22 -13.57 -17.05
C LYS A 77 13.10 -14.58 -16.77
N GLY A 78 11.86 -14.28 -17.15
CA GLY A 78 10.70 -15.14 -16.91
C GLY A 78 10.23 -15.17 -15.44
N ILE A 79 10.65 -14.22 -14.62
CA ILE A 79 10.22 -14.11 -13.22
C ILE A 79 8.82 -13.49 -13.19
N LYS A 80 7.87 -14.16 -12.52
CA LYS A 80 6.53 -13.60 -12.29
C LYS A 80 6.58 -12.52 -11.20
N ILE A 81 5.77 -11.49 -11.36
CA ILE A 81 5.72 -10.34 -10.46
C ILE A 81 4.31 -10.18 -9.92
N ALA A 82 4.16 -10.13 -8.61
CA ALA A 82 2.91 -9.73 -7.97
C ALA A 82 3.09 -8.49 -7.10
N VAL A 83 2.00 -7.77 -6.89
CA VAL A 83 1.93 -6.66 -5.93
C VAL A 83 0.98 -7.07 -4.80
N GLY A 84 1.47 -7.06 -3.56
CA GLY A 84 0.67 -7.24 -2.35
C GLY A 84 0.62 -5.94 -1.54
N THR A 85 -0.54 -5.29 -1.47
CA THR A 85 -0.68 -3.95 -0.87
C THR A 85 -1.86 -3.88 0.11
N SER A 86 -1.69 -3.10 1.19
CA SER A 86 -2.79 -2.74 2.09
C SER A 86 -3.69 -1.61 1.53
N SER A 87 -3.48 -1.22 0.28
CA SER A 87 -4.32 -0.22 -0.40
C SER A 87 -5.60 -0.84 -0.94
N HIS A 88 -6.63 -0.01 -1.09
CA HIS A 88 -7.78 -0.30 -1.94
C HIS A 88 -7.37 -0.59 -3.39
N LYS A 89 -8.07 -1.50 -4.05
CA LYS A 89 -7.74 -1.94 -5.42
C LYS A 89 -7.78 -0.81 -6.43
N GLU A 90 -8.74 0.10 -6.34
CA GLU A 90 -8.84 1.25 -7.24
C GLU A 90 -7.57 2.13 -7.18
N ARG A 91 -7.10 2.43 -5.96
CA ARG A 91 -5.86 3.18 -5.73
C ARG A 91 -4.65 2.43 -6.25
N ALA A 92 -4.55 1.13 -5.97
CA ALA A 92 -3.42 0.30 -6.41
C ALA A 92 -3.32 0.25 -7.94
N ILE A 93 -4.43 -0.03 -8.63
CA ILE A 93 -4.50 -0.06 -10.09
C ILE A 93 -4.12 1.31 -10.68
N THR A 94 -4.66 2.40 -10.11
CA THR A 94 -4.35 3.75 -10.58
C THR A 94 -2.87 4.06 -10.44
N MET A 95 -2.26 3.72 -9.29
CA MET A 95 -0.82 3.89 -9.06
C MET A 95 0.00 3.14 -10.09
N LEU A 96 -0.27 1.85 -10.28
CA LEU A 96 0.46 0.98 -11.19
C LEU A 96 0.36 1.44 -12.64
N LYS A 97 -0.79 1.98 -13.06
CA LYS A 97 -1.00 2.56 -14.39
C LYS A 97 -0.20 3.86 -14.56
N LEU A 98 -0.27 4.76 -13.57
CA LEU A 98 0.48 6.02 -13.61
C LEU A 98 1.99 5.79 -13.63
N VAL A 99 2.49 4.79 -12.90
CA VAL A 99 3.92 4.43 -12.95
C VAL A 99 4.27 3.54 -14.14
N GLY A 100 3.34 3.20 -15.03
CA GLY A 100 3.60 2.46 -16.27
C GLY A 100 4.07 1.01 -16.08
N VAL A 101 3.63 0.34 -15.01
CA VAL A 101 3.99 -1.08 -14.73
C VAL A 101 2.79 -2.01 -14.60
N PHE A 102 1.56 -1.49 -14.71
CA PHE A 102 0.35 -2.31 -14.57
C PHE A 102 0.34 -3.51 -15.52
N ASP A 103 0.74 -3.35 -16.78
CA ASP A 103 0.75 -4.45 -17.76
C ASP A 103 1.94 -5.41 -17.59
N LYS A 104 2.83 -5.14 -16.63
CA LYS A 104 4.02 -5.96 -16.34
C LYS A 104 3.83 -6.84 -15.11
N ILE A 105 2.77 -6.63 -14.32
CA ILE A 105 2.46 -7.45 -13.15
C ILE A 105 1.57 -8.63 -13.55
N ASP A 106 1.81 -9.79 -12.96
CA ASP A 106 1.07 -11.02 -13.18
C ASP A 106 -0.09 -11.19 -12.19
N ALA A 107 0.01 -10.59 -11.00
CA ALA A 107 -1.04 -10.62 -9.99
C ALA A 107 -1.06 -9.36 -9.12
N LEU A 108 -2.24 -9.03 -8.60
CA LEU A 108 -2.46 -7.96 -7.63
C LEU A 108 -3.33 -8.51 -6.51
N ALA A 109 -2.81 -8.48 -5.28
CA ALA A 109 -3.55 -8.73 -4.06
C ALA A 109 -3.62 -7.42 -3.25
N THR A 110 -4.83 -7.08 -2.83
CA THR A 110 -5.18 -5.82 -2.16
C THR A 110 -5.84 -6.07 -0.81
N PHE A 111 -6.10 -5.01 -0.05
CA PHE A 111 -6.83 -5.10 1.22
C PHE A 111 -8.19 -5.80 1.07
N GLU A 112 -8.86 -5.66 -0.07
CA GLU A 112 -10.16 -6.28 -0.33
C GLU A 112 -10.08 -7.79 -0.62
N ASP A 113 -8.89 -8.32 -0.91
CA ASP A 113 -8.70 -9.73 -1.29
C ASP A 113 -8.35 -10.63 -0.09
N VAL A 114 -8.27 -10.07 1.13
CA VAL A 114 -7.79 -10.77 2.32
C VAL A 114 -8.65 -10.49 3.55
N GLU A 115 -8.70 -11.44 4.48
CA GLU A 115 -9.40 -11.31 5.75
C GLU A 115 -8.55 -10.55 6.77
N ASN A 116 -7.26 -10.92 6.88
CA ASN A 116 -6.36 -10.33 7.86
C ASN A 116 -5.31 -9.42 7.21
N ALA A 117 -5.21 -8.18 7.69
CA ALA A 117 -4.19 -7.25 7.25
C ALA A 117 -2.80 -7.59 7.83
N LYS A 118 -1.74 -7.09 7.18
CA LYS A 118 -0.35 -7.14 7.69
C LYS A 118 -0.32 -6.70 9.18
N PRO A 119 0.32 -7.46 10.09
CA PRO A 119 1.37 -8.45 9.84
C PRO A 119 0.89 -9.89 9.57
N ALA A 120 -0.41 -10.13 9.39
CA ALA A 120 -0.87 -11.43 8.91
C ALA A 120 -0.34 -11.74 7.50
N PRO A 121 -0.08 -13.02 7.18
CA PRO A 121 0.56 -13.42 5.91
C PRO A 121 -0.38 -13.38 4.70
N ASP A 122 -1.68 -13.22 4.92
CA ASP A 122 -2.77 -13.42 3.95
C ASP A 122 -2.50 -12.74 2.61
N ILE A 123 -2.01 -11.49 2.62
CA ILE A 123 -1.78 -10.71 1.40
C ILE A 123 -0.69 -11.31 0.51
N PHE A 124 0.35 -11.88 1.10
CA PHE A 124 1.44 -12.48 0.35
C PHE A 124 1.06 -13.90 -0.09
N LEU A 125 0.38 -14.66 0.77
CA LEU A 125 -0.17 -15.96 0.39
C LEU A 125 -1.15 -15.82 -0.77
N LYS A 126 -2.01 -14.79 -0.74
CA LYS A 126 -2.94 -14.49 -1.83
C LYS A 126 -2.22 -14.14 -3.13
N ALA A 127 -1.18 -13.31 -3.07
CA ALA A 127 -0.36 -12.98 -4.23
C ALA A 127 0.30 -14.22 -4.86
N ALA A 128 0.82 -15.14 -4.04
CA ALA A 128 1.43 -16.38 -4.49
C ALA A 128 0.40 -17.35 -5.11
N GLU A 129 -0.78 -17.48 -4.49
CA GLU A 129 -1.92 -18.25 -4.99
C GLU A 129 -2.34 -17.77 -6.40
N LEU A 130 -2.52 -16.45 -6.58
CA LEU A 130 -2.90 -15.85 -7.87
C LEU A 130 -1.88 -16.12 -8.98
N MET A 131 -0.59 -16.27 -8.62
CA MET A 131 0.47 -16.63 -9.57
C MET A 131 0.66 -18.14 -9.76
N ASN A 132 -0.03 -18.97 -8.97
CA ASN A 132 0.20 -20.40 -8.83
C ASN A 132 1.66 -20.73 -8.52
N ILE A 133 2.23 -20.07 -7.51
CA ILE A 133 3.61 -20.24 -7.02
C ILE A 133 3.57 -20.63 -5.54
N GLN A 134 4.44 -21.55 -5.12
CA GLN A 134 4.59 -21.90 -3.70
C GLN A 134 5.32 -20.80 -2.93
N PRO A 135 4.91 -20.46 -1.68
CA PRO A 135 5.49 -19.34 -0.94
C PRO A 135 7.02 -19.38 -0.77
N GLU A 136 7.61 -20.57 -0.59
CA GLU A 136 9.06 -20.74 -0.47
C GLU A 136 9.86 -20.34 -1.73
N ASN A 137 9.18 -20.24 -2.88
CA ASN A 137 9.73 -19.78 -4.15
C ASN A 137 9.49 -18.28 -4.39
N CYS A 138 8.92 -17.56 -3.42
CA CYS A 138 8.68 -16.13 -3.48
C CYS A 138 9.77 -15.33 -2.76
N LEU A 139 10.08 -14.16 -3.32
CA LEU A 139 10.90 -13.13 -2.70
C LEU A 139 10.06 -11.85 -2.57
N VAL A 140 9.88 -11.37 -1.33
CA VAL A 140 9.18 -10.13 -1.03
C VAL A 140 10.17 -8.97 -0.91
N ILE A 141 9.82 -7.82 -1.49
CA ILE A 141 10.52 -6.54 -1.29
C ILE A 141 9.58 -5.64 -0.46
N GLU A 142 10.04 -5.15 0.68
CA GLU A 142 9.21 -4.40 1.65
C GLU A 142 9.98 -3.23 2.30
N ASP A 143 9.27 -2.17 2.66
CA ASP A 143 9.75 -0.96 3.33
C ASP A 143 9.16 -0.74 4.74
N ALA A 144 8.26 -1.61 5.20
CA ALA A 144 7.57 -1.53 6.48
C ALA A 144 7.73 -2.81 7.33
N LEU A 145 7.91 -2.63 8.64
CA LEU A 145 8.11 -3.74 9.59
C LEU A 145 6.97 -4.76 9.58
N ASN A 146 5.71 -4.29 9.59
CA ASN A 146 4.55 -5.17 9.56
C ASN A 146 4.48 -6.00 8.26
N GLY A 147 4.98 -5.47 7.15
CA GLY A 147 5.10 -6.19 5.90
C GLY A 147 6.22 -7.22 5.91
N ILE A 148 7.37 -6.89 6.49
CA ILE A 148 8.46 -7.87 6.69
C ILE A 148 7.99 -9.02 7.57
N GLU A 149 7.23 -8.74 8.64
CA GLU A 149 6.62 -9.74 9.51
C GLU A 149 5.63 -10.62 8.75
N ALA A 150 4.73 -10.03 7.95
CA ALA A 150 3.79 -10.77 7.12
C ALA A 150 4.49 -11.68 6.09
N ALA A 151 5.57 -11.22 5.46
CA ALA A 151 6.33 -12.03 4.50
C ALA A 151 6.99 -13.24 5.17
N ARG A 152 7.54 -13.04 6.37
CA ARG A 152 8.13 -14.13 7.18
C ARG A 152 7.08 -15.12 7.67
N ALA A 153 5.92 -14.63 8.11
CA ALA A 153 4.79 -15.46 8.50
C ALA A 153 4.24 -16.28 7.32
N ALA A 154 4.38 -15.78 6.09
CA ALA A 154 4.05 -16.50 4.86
C ALA A 154 5.13 -17.50 4.41
N HIS A 155 6.20 -17.71 5.20
CA HIS A 155 7.36 -18.53 4.85
C HIS A 155 8.09 -18.11 3.56
N MET A 156 8.03 -16.82 3.22
CA MET A 156 8.71 -16.25 2.05
C MET A 156 10.06 -15.63 2.43
N LYS A 157 10.99 -15.58 1.48
CA LYS A 157 12.20 -14.75 1.62
C LYS A 157 11.81 -13.28 1.54
N VAL A 158 12.49 -12.41 2.28
CA VAL A 158 12.21 -10.97 2.29
C VAL A 158 13.48 -10.14 2.31
N ILE A 159 13.51 -9.11 1.46
CA ILE A 159 14.49 -8.02 1.50
C ILE A 159 13.74 -6.77 2.00
N GLY A 160 14.07 -6.34 3.20
CA GLY A 160 13.50 -5.15 3.83
C GLY A 160 14.39 -3.92 3.66
N LYS A 161 13.80 -2.77 3.36
CA LYS A 161 14.43 -1.45 3.47
C LYS A 161 13.81 -0.71 4.65
N VAL A 162 14.43 -0.82 5.82
CA VAL A 162 14.01 -0.14 7.07
C VAL A 162 14.85 1.10 7.35
#